data_AF-F4N5Y8-F1
#
_entry.id   AF-F4N5Y8-F1
#
_cell.length_a   1.000
_cell.length_b   1.000
_cell.length_c   1.000
_cell.angle_alpha   90.00
_cell.angle_beta   90.00
_cell.angle_gamma   90.00
#
_symmetry.space_group_name_H-M   'P 1'
#
loop_
_entity.id
_entity.type
_entity.pdbx_description
1 polymer ?
#
loop_
_entity_poly.entity_id
_entity_poly.type
_entity_poly.pdbx_seq_one_letter_code
_entity_poly.pdbx_strand_id
1 'polypeptide(L)'
;MICDARLNSFLQGIPRFGNVTMIFREDGVDTVTNKITTVFKRKLRGLKDNLSERKCTRVLSLPSSERQYLTPNENIVLKLFNEGFSGGDIAKILKKSEKTVSGQKRSAMKKLGARTDVELIKMFMFK
;
A
#
# COMPACT_ATOMS: atom_id res chain seq x y z
N MET A 1 2.99 13.78 -13.16
CA MET A 1 3.10 15.25 -13.12
C MET A 1 3.96 15.69 -14.29
N ILE A 2 3.72 16.89 -14.84
CA ILE A 2 4.56 17.45 -15.91
C ILE A 2 5.45 18.53 -15.30
N CYS A 3 6.76 18.42 -15.46
CA CYS A 3 7.74 19.29 -14.82
C CYS A 3 8.91 19.60 -15.76
N ASP A 4 9.73 20.58 -15.38
CA ASP A 4 11.00 20.89 -16.04
C ASP A 4 12.11 19.99 -15.45
N ALA A 5 13.02 19.46 -16.27
CA ALA A 5 14.10 18.60 -15.80
C ALA A 5 15.02 19.31 -14.80
N ARG A 6 15.09 20.64 -14.83
CA ARG A 6 15.84 21.43 -13.83
C ARG A 6 15.30 21.27 -12.41
N LEU A 7 14.03 20.87 -12.24
CA LEU A 7 13.44 20.56 -10.94
C LEU A 7 13.67 19.10 -10.49
N ASN A 8 14.29 18.24 -11.31
CA ASN A 8 14.45 16.82 -10.99
C ASN A 8 15.28 16.60 -9.70
N SER A 9 16.36 17.39 -9.51
CA SER A 9 17.20 17.32 -8.30
C SER A 9 16.43 17.70 -7.03
N PHE A 10 15.54 18.69 -7.13
CA PHE A 10 14.68 19.12 -6.02
C PHE A 10 13.61 18.07 -5.69
N LEU A 11 12.98 17.49 -6.71
CA LEU A 11 11.89 16.54 -6.54
C LEU A 11 12.36 15.16 -6.03
N GLN A 12 13.60 14.76 -6.32
CA GLN A 12 14.22 13.55 -5.78
C GLN A 12 14.44 13.60 -4.25
N GLY A 13 14.58 14.79 -3.67
CA GLY A 13 14.75 14.98 -2.23
C GLY A 13 13.46 14.87 -1.41
N ILE A 14 12.29 14.74 -2.06
CA ILE A 14 10.99 14.75 -1.38
C ILE A 14 10.42 13.33 -1.39
N PRO A 15 10.33 12.64 -0.23
CA PRO A 15 9.94 11.22 -0.12
C PRO A 15 8.58 10.89 -0.73
N ARG A 16 7.68 11.88 -0.83
CA ARG A 16 6.31 11.69 -1.32
C ARG A 16 6.20 11.45 -2.83
N PHE A 17 7.25 11.69 -3.61
CA PHE A 17 7.21 11.47 -5.06
C PHE A 17 7.57 10.05 -5.51
N GLY A 18 7.93 9.13 -4.61
CA GLY A 18 8.32 7.76 -4.97
C GLY A 18 7.26 6.98 -5.77
N ASN A 19 5.98 7.36 -5.64
CA ASN A 19 4.86 6.72 -6.34
C ASN A 19 4.31 7.53 -7.53
N VAL A 20 4.90 8.69 -7.84
CA VAL A 20 4.43 9.61 -8.88
C VAL A 20 5.34 9.50 -10.10
N THR A 21 4.77 9.23 -11.28
CA THR A 21 5.53 9.28 -12.53
C THR A 21 5.69 10.73 -13.00
N MET A 22 6.94 11.15 -13.19
CA MET A 22 7.32 12.45 -13.71
C MET A 22 7.48 12.41 -15.23
N ILE A 23 6.79 13.31 -15.92
CA ILE A 23 6.95 13.59 -17.35
C ILE A 23 7.67 14.93 -17.44
N PHE A 24 8.79 14.95 -18.15
CA PHE A 24 9.59 16.14 -18.35
C PHE A 24 9.22 16.80 -19.67
N ARG A 25 9.24 18.14 -19.73
CA ARG A 25 8.90 18.86 -20.97
C ARG A 25 9.87 18.59 -22.10
N GLU A 26 11.10 18.23 -21.76
CA GLU A 26 12.13 17.80 -22.73
C GLU A 26 12.10 16.29 -23.06
N ASP A 27 11.16 15.51 -22.51
CA ASP A 27 11.03 14.11 -22.88
C ASP A 27 10.60 13.98 -24.35
N GLY A 28 11.33 13.18 -25.13
CA GLY A 28 10.89 12.76 -26.46
C GLY A 28 9.59 11.94 -26.40
N VAL A 29 8.81 11.97 -27.48
CA VAL A 29 7.48 11.33 -27.58
C VAL A 29 7.51 9.85 -27.21
N ASP A 30 8.56 9.12 -27.60
CA ASP A 30 8.75 7.71 -27.27
C ASP A 30 8.91 7.48 -25.77
N THR A 31 9.64 8.37 -25.11
CA THR A 31 9.89 8.32 -23.66
C THR A 31 8.60 8.59 -22.88
N VAL A 32 7.83 9.59 -23.31
CA VAL A 32 6.50 9.89 -22.73
C VAL A 32 5.57 8.70 -22.89
N THR A 33 5.54 8.10 -24.09
CA THR A 33 4.71 6.92 -24.39
C THR A 33 5.09 5.75 -23.49
N ASN A 34 6.39 5.50 -23.26
CA ASN A 34 6.87 4.45 -22.37
C ASN A 34 6.54 4.72 -20.90
N LYS A 35 6.61 5.98 -20.44
CA LYS A 35 6.23 6.38 -19.08
C LYS A 35 4.73 6.17 -18.85
N ILE A 36 3.88 6.61 -19.77
CA ILE A 36 2.43 6.41 -19.72
C ILE A 36 2.09 4.91 -19.76
N THR A 37 2.70 4.17 -20.69
CA THR A 37 2.50 2.72 -20.82
C THR A 37 2.91 1.99 -19.53
N THR A 38 3.98 2.41 -18.88
CA THR A 38 4.43 1.84 -17.60
C THR A 38 3.43 2.11 -16.47
N VAL A 39 2.86 3.31 -16.40
CA VAL A 39 1.80 3.66 -15.44
C VAL A 39 0.54 2.82 -15.70
N PHE A 40 0.11 2.72 -16.95
CA PHE A 40 -1.03 1.89 -17.34
C PHE A 40 -0.78 0.42 -17.02
N LYS A 41 0.38 -0.15 -17.36
CA LYS A 41 0.75 -1.52 -17.01
C LYS A 41 0.83 -1.75 -15.50
N ARG A 42 1.26 -0.76 -14.71
CA ARG A 42 1.28 -0.84 -13.24
C ARG A 42 -0.15 -0.84 -12.67
N LYS A 43 -1.06 -0.02 -13.21
CA LYS A 43 -2.48 0.00 -12.82
C LYS A 43 -3.24 -1.24 -13.30
N LEU A 44 -2.93 -1.73 -14.51
CA LEU A 44 -3.51 -2.96 -15.07
C LEU A 44 -3.02 -4.22 -14.33
N ARG A 45 -1.76 -4.26 -13.87
CA ARG A 45 -1.28 -5.31 -12.97
C ARG A 45 -2.06 -5.30 -11.66
N GLY A 46 -2.21 -4.12 -11.04
CA GLY A 46 -3.08 -3.96 -9.88
C GLY A 46 -4.54 -4.38 -10.12
N LEU A 47 -5.07 -4.22 -11.33
CA LEU A 47 -6.43 -4.65 -11.69
C LEU A 47 -6.54 -6.15 -11.99
N LYS A 48 -5.54 -6.75 -12.67
CA LYS A 48 -5.47 -8.19 -12.99
C LYS A 48 -5.25 -9.04 -11.73
N ASP A 49 -4.57 -8.50 -10.74
CA ASP A 49 -4.36 -9.14 -9.44
C ASP A 49 -5.63 -9.15 -8.56
N ASN A 50 -6.71 -8.45 -8.93
CA ASN A 50 -8.01 -8.53 -8.22
C ASN A 50 -8.86 -9.75 -8.62
N LEU A 51 -8.51 -10.47 -9.69
CA LEU A 51 -9.17 -11.73 -10.08
C LEU A 51 -8.25 -12.95 -10.00
N SER A 52 -6.98 -12.77 -9.63
CA SER A 52 -6.04 -13.87 -9.46
C SER A 52 -5.10 -13.57 -8.29
N GLU A 53 -5.55 -13.87 -7.07
CA GLU A 53 -4.61 -14.41 -6.08
C GLU A 53 -3.89 -15.58 -6.76
N ARG A 54 -2.62 -15.40 -7.14
CA ARG A 54 -1.54 -16.41 -7.20
C ARG A 54 -0.41 -15.97 -8.16
N LYS A 55 0.58 -15.26 -7.64
CA LYS A 55 1.99 -15.71 -7.73
C LYS A 55 2.88 -14.89 -6.80
N CYS A 56 3.12 -15.47 -5.63
CA CYS A 56 4.36 -15.29 -4.90
C CYS A 56 5.51 -15.72 -5.83
N THR A 57 6.37 -14.78 -6.22
CA THR A 57 7.61 -15.09 -6.91
C THR A 57 8.53 -15.76 -5.89
N ARG A 58 8.65 -17.08 -6.00
CA ARG A 58 9.68 -17.85 -5.30
C ARG A 58 11.05 -17.31 -5.72
N VAL A 59 11.71 -16.59 -4.82
CA VAL A 59 13.17 -16.42 -4.83
C VAL A 59 13.65 -17.00 -3.52
N LEU A 60 14.64 -17.88 -3.62
CA LEU A 60 15.09 -18.82 -2.62
C LEU A 60 15.56 -18.15 -1.31
N SER A 61 15.39 -18.91 -0.21
CA SER A 61 16.11 -18.89 1.07
C SER A 61 15.92 -17.71 2.05
N LEU A 62 15.21 -17.98 3.15
CA LEU A 62 15.64 -17.86 4.57
C LEU A 62 14.41 -17.99 5.51
N PRO A 63 14.50 -18.65 6.68
CA PRO A 63 13.42 -18.68 7.67
C PRO A 63 13.42 -17.37 8.44
N SER A 64 13.01 -16.28 7.78
CA SER A 64 12.87 -14.97 8.39
C SER A 64 11.47 -14.46 8.09
N SER A 65 10.59 -14.62 9.08
CA SER A 65 9.29 -13.95 9.23
C SER A 65 8.62 -13.57 7.91
N GLU A 66 7.85 -14.49 7.35
CA GLU A 66 6.91 -14.18 6.26
C GLU A 66 6.14 -12.91 6.65
N ARG A 67 6.49 -11.77 6.05
CA ARG A 67 5.69 -10.55 6.11
C ARG A 67 4.41 -10.86 5.34
N GLN A 68 3.45 -11.52 5.98
CA GLN A 68 2.15 -11.79 5.40
C GLN A 68 1.52 -10.44 5.04
N TYR A 69 1.26 -10.24 3.75
CA TYR A 69 0.65 -9.02 3.26
C TYR A 69 -0.76 -8.91 3.85
N LEU A 70 -1.10 -7.71 4.33
CA LEU A 70 -2.46 -7.41 4.78
C LEU A 70 -3.39 -7.39 3.57
N THR A 71 -4.58 -7.92 3.75
CA THR A 71 -5.68 -7.76 2.80
C THR A 71 -6.14 -6.29 2.76
N PRO A 72 -6.81 -5.86 1.68
CA PRO A 72 -7.32 -4.48 1.58
C PRO A 72 -8.20 -4.08 2.77
N ASN A 73 -9.06 -4.98 3.24
CA ASN A 73 -9.95 -4.72 4.37
C ASN A 73 -9.19 -4.58 5.69
N GLU A 74 -8.20 -5.45 5.94
CA GLU A 74 -7.34 -5.33 7.12
C GLU A 74 -6.59 -4.00 7.12
N ASN A 75 -6.09 -3.58 5.96
CA ASN A 75 -5.37 -2.32 5.82
C ASN A 75 -6.27 -1.11 6.10
N ILE A 76 -7.51 -1.13 5.61
CA ILE A 76 -8.50 -0.07 5.89
C ILE A 76 -8.83 -0.01 7.38
N VAL A 77 -9.06 -1.17 8.02
CA VAL A 77 -9.33 -1.25 9.46
C VAL A 77 -8.17 -0.67 10.28
N LEU A 78 -6.92 -1.04 9.95
CA LEU A 78 -5.75 -0.49 10.64
C LEU A 78 -5.58 1.01 10.43
N LYS A 79 -5.84 1.51 9.22
CA LYS A 79 -5.75 2.94 8.93
C LYS A 79 -6.73 3.75 9.78
N LEU A 80 -8.00 3.33 9.84
CA LEU A 80 -9.01 4.00 10.67
C LEU A 80 -8.68 3.88 12.16
N PHE A 81 -8.16 2.73 12.59
CA PHE A 81 -7.73 2.56 13.98
C PHE A 81 -6.55 3.49 14.33
N ASN A 82 -5.59 3.66 13.41
CA ASN A 82 -4.48 4.60 13.56
C ASN A 82 -4.95 6.07 13.57
N GLU A 83 -6.05 6.38 12.88
CA GLU A 83 -6.70 7.70 12.92
C GLU A 83 -7.49 7.94 14.23
N GLY A 84 -7.58 6.93 15.11
CA GLY A 84 -8.21 7.05 16.43
C GLY A 84 -9.69 6.64 16.48
N PHE A 85 -10.24 6.07 15.40
CA PHE A 85 -11.62 5.58 15.40
C PHE A 85 -11.77 4.34 16.29
N SER A 86 -12.86 4.27 17.06
CA SER A 86 -13.18 3.09 17.86
C SER A 86 -13.62 1.91 16.98
N GLY A 87 -13.57 0.68 17.50
CA GLY A 87 -14.05 -0.50 16.77
C GLY A 87 -15.51 -0.39 16.33
N GLY A 88 -16.35 0.27 17.14
CA GLY A 88 -17.75 0.56 16.81
C GLY A 88 -17.91 1.60 15.70
N ASP A 89 -17.08 2.65 15.70
CA ASP A 89 -17.10 3.66 14.64
C ASP A 89 -16.64 3.07 13.31
N ILE A 90 -15.58 2.26 13.34
CA ILE A 90 -15.08 1.54 12.16
C ILE A 90 -16.16 0.59 11.62
N ALA A 91 -16.89 -0.11 12.49
CA ALA A 91 -17.99 -0.98 12.09
C ALA A 91 -19.09 -0.20 11.34
N LYS A 92 -19.46 0.99 11.84
CA LYS A 92 -20.42 1.89 11.17
C LYS A 92 -19.89 2.39 9.83
N ILE A 93 -18.64 2.87 9.78
CA ILE A 93 -17.99 3.39 8.57
C ILE A 93 -17.93 2.32 7.47
N LEU A 94 -17.54 1.09 7.83
CA LEU A 94 -17.38 -0.02 6.89
C LEU A 94 -18.69 -0.78 6.61
N LYS A 95 -19.80 -0.42 7.27
CA LYS A 95 -21.08 -1.14 7.22
C LYS A 95 -20.90 -2.64 7.51
N LYS A 96 -20.13 -2.95 8.55
CA LYS A 96 -19.84 -4.33 9.02
C LYS A 96 -20.21 -4.47 10.49
N SER A 97 -20.34 -5.71 10.96
CA SER A 97 -20.48 -5.96 12.39
C SER A 97 -19.16 -5.72 13.13
N GLU A 98 -19.22 -5.26 14.38
CA GLU A 98 -18.04 -5.09 15.24
C GLU A 98 -17.23 -6.37 15.38
N LYS A 99 -17.91 -7.53 15.40
CA LYS A 99 -17.28 -8.86 15.38
C LYS A 99 -16.38 -9.05 14.16
N THR A 100 -16.80 -8.56 12.99
CA THR A 100 -16.02 -8.65 11.74
C THR A 100 -14.80 -7.75 11.80
N VAL A 101 -14.97 -6.50 12.25
CA VAL A 101 -13.86 -5.54 12.41
C VAL A 101 -12.84 -6.07 13.42
N SER A 102 -13.29 -6.59 14.56
CA SER A 102 -12.42 -7.21 15.57
C SER A 102 -11.67 -8.43 15.01
N GLY A 103 -12.35 -9.29 14.24
CA GLY A 103 -11.73 -10.42 13.56
C GLY A 103 -10.66 -9.99 12.54
N GLN A 104 -10.94 -8.96 11.74
CA GLN A 104 -9.98 -8.39 10.79
C GLN A 104 -8.79 -7.76 11.50
N LYS A 105 -9.00 -7.00 12.58
CA LYS A 105 -7.92 -6.45 13.41
C LYS A 105 -7.04 -7.56 13.97
N ARG A 106 -7.63 -8.64 14.49
CA ARG A 106 -6.90 -9.79 15.03
C ARG A 106 -6.11 -10.55 13.96
N SER A 107 -6.69 -10.72 12.78
CA SER A 107 -5.98 -11.30 11.63
C SER A 107 -4.80 -10.43 11.23
N ALA A 108 -4.99 -9.11 11.16
CA ALA A 108 -3.92 -8.16 10.87
C ALA A 108 -2.79 -8.20 11.93
N MET A 109 -3.14 -8.24 13.22
CA MET A 109 -2.17 -8.41 14.32
C MET A 109 -1.35 -9.68 14.14
N LYS A 110 -1.99 -10.81 13.86
CA LYS A 110 -1.31 -12.10 13.63
C LYS A 110 -0.33 -12.02 12.45
N LYS A 111 -0.73 -11.34 11.36
CA LYS A 111 0.08 -11.17 10.14
C LYS A 111 1.28 -10.24 10.35
N LEU A 112 1.12 -9.21 11.16
CA LEU A 112 2.19 -8.26 11.50
C LEU A 112 3.08 -8.73 12.66
N GLY A 113 2.66 -9.77 13.38
CA GLY A 113 3.34 -10.24 14.59
C GLY A 113 3.08 -9.38 15.82
N ALA A 114 2.09 -8.48 15.77
CA ALA A 114 1.73 -7.63 16.89
C ALA A 114 0.92 -8.41 17.93
N ARG A 115 1.23 -8.24 19.21
CA ARG A 115 0.52 -8.82 20.35
C ARG A 115 -0.42 -7.83 21.03
N THR A 116 -0.16 -6.53 20.85
CA THR A 116 -0.92 -5.44 21.46
C THR A 116 -1.33 -4.42 20.42
N ASP A 117 -2.38 -3.65 20.73
CA ASP A 117 -2.85 -2.55 19.87
C ASP A 117 -1.77 -1.47 19.69
N VAL A 118 -0.96 -1.23 20.72
CA VAL A 118 0.18 -0.28 20.66
C VAL A 118 1.24 -0.77 19.68
N GLU A 119 1.59 -2.05 19.75
CA GLU A 119 2.55 -2.67 18.85
C GLU A 119 2.03 -2.70 17.41
N LEU A 120 0.73 -2.96 17.23
CA LEU A 120 0.06 -2.94 15.94
C LEU A 120 0.16 -1.57 15.28
N ILE A 121 -0.16 -0.50 16.02
CA ILE A 121 -0.04 0.89 15.54
C ILE A 121 1.42 1.20 15.20
N LYS A 122 2.36 0.86 16.09
CA LYS A 122 3.80 1.09 15.85
C LYS A 122 4.26 0.43 14.56
N MET A 123 3.94 -0.85 14.36
CA MET A 123 4.31 -1.59 13.15
C MET A 123 3.65 -1.05 11.88
N PHE A 124 2.43 -0.51 11.99
CA PHE A 124 1.73 0.11 10.87
C PHE A 124 2.29 1.49 10.50
N MET A 125 2.65 2.32 11.49
CA MET A 125 3.16 3.68 11.27
C MET A 125 4.55 3.72 10.60
N PHE A 126 5.39 2.71 10.84
CA PHE A 126 6.78 2.66 10.32
C PHE A 126 6.92 1.82 9.03
N LYS A 127 5.83 1.57 8.30
CA LYS A 127 5.81 0.83 7.04
C LYS A 127 5.60 1.75 5.85
#